data_AF-A0A0U3HI76-F1
#
_entry.id   AF-A0A0U3HI76-F1
#
_cell.length_a   1.000
_cell.length_b   1.000
_cell.length_c   1.000
_cell.angle_alpha   90.00
_cell.angle_beta   90.00
_cell.angle_gamma   90.00
#
_symmetry.space_group_name_H-M   'P 1'
#
loop_
_entity.id
_entity.type
_entity.pdbx_description
1 polymer ?
#
loop_
_entity_poly.entity_id
_entity_poly.type
_entity_poly.pdbx_seq_one_letter_code
_entity_poly.pdbx_strand_id
1 'polypeptide(L)'
;MALLTPARPHAPRTGTAPPRSPSLQGLRGVAVLLVVAFHVFTDRVSGGVDVFFVLSAFLLTGTFVRRAEAGRPLELRAYWLRTFSRLLGPLAVVLLAVLAAVLALFPPSRWEELFGHAWGSLLHVQNWVLAAEAVDYYAGGGAASTPLQHTWSLSLQGQVFLVWPLLLAGTAWASRRTGLPFRRLAAALFGALFAASLTWSAASTAAEPQGAYFDSFARV
;
A
#
# COMPACT_ATOMS: atom_id res chain seq x y z
N MET A 1 -66.47 -12.79 -26.82
CA MET A 1 -66.35 -12.11 -25.50
C MET A 1 -64.98 -12.46 -24.93
N ALA A 2 -63.95 -11.69 -25.30
CA ALA A 2 -62.55 -11.98 -24.96
C ALA A 2 -62.22 -11.43 -23.57
N LEU A 3 -61.76 -12.30 -22.67
CA LEU A 3 -61.31 -11.92 -21.33
C LEU A 3 -59.90 -11.34 -21.42
N LEU A 4 -59.77 -10.05 -21.13
CA LEU A 4 -58.49 -9.36 -20.93
C LEU A 4 -57.95 -9.71 -19.54
N THR A 5 -56.88 -10.50 -19.48
CA THR A 5 -56.08 -10.70 -18.27
C THR A 5 -55.23 -9.45 -18.02
N PRO A 6 -55.32 -8.76 -16.86
CA PRO A 6 -54.47 -7.61 -16.59
C PRO A 6 -53.02 -8.04 -16.37
N ALA A 7 -52.09 -7.41 -17.10
CA ALA A 7 -50.66 -7.59 -16.91
C ALA A 7 -50.24 -7.09 -15.51
N ARG A 8 -49.58 -7.95 -14.73
CA ARG A 8 -49.02 -7.56 -13.44
C ARG A 8 -47.84 -6.58 -13.63
N PRO A 9 -47.73 -5.52 -12.80
CA PRO A 9 -46.58 -4.63 -12.85
C PRO A 9 -45.30 -5.40 -12.47
N HIS A 10 -44.27 -5.31 -13.31
CA HIS A 10 -42.93 -5.77 -12.97
C HIS A 10 -42.37 -4.91 -11.83
N ALA A 11 -42.16 -5.50 -10.66
CA ALA A 11 -41.47 -4.84 -9.55
C ALA A 11 -40.03 -4.50 -9.95
N PRO A 12 -39.47 -3.35 -9.49
CA PRO A 12 -38.09 -2.99 -9.77
C PRO A 12 -37.15 -4.02 -9.17
N ARG A 13 -36.30 -4.64 -10.00
CA ARG A 13 -35.26 -5.57 -9.54
C ARG A 13 -34.33 -4.80 -8.60
N THR A 14 -34.35 -5.14 -7.32
CA THR A 14 -33.36 -4.69 -6.33
C THR A 14 -31.96 -4.99 -6.87
N GLY A 15 -31.16 -3.94 -7.06
CA GLY A 15 -29.83 -4.03 -7.65
C GLY A 15 -28.94 -4.99 -6.86
N THR A 16 -28.61 -6.13 -7.46
CA THR A 16 -27.55 -7.00 -6.98
C THR A 16 -26.24 -6.22 -7.02
N ALA A 17 -25.54 -6.16 -5.88
CA ALA A 17 -24.20 -5.60 -5.83
C ALA A 17 -23.34 -6.27 -6.92
N PRO A 18 -22.51 -5.51 -7.66
CA PRO A 18 -21.75 -6.08 -8.76
C PRO A 18 -20.87 -7.23 -8.24
N PRO A 19 -20.78 -8.35 -8.96
CA PRO A 19 -20.01 -9.50 -8.52
C PRO A 19 -18.56 -9.08 -8.29
N ARG A 20 -17.99 -9.47 -7.14
CA ARG A 20 -16.55 -9.32 -6.89
C ARG A 20 -15.82 -10.10 -7.98
N SER A 21 -15.17 -9.41 -8.91
CA SER A 21 -14.40 -10.02 -10.00
C SER A 21 -13.29 -10.90 -9.41
N PRO A 22 -13.37 -12.23 -9.54
CA PRO A 22 -12.36 -13.15 -9.02
C PRO A 22 -11.01 -12.96 -9.73
N SER A 23 -11.05 -12.44 -10.95
CA SER A 23 -9.88 -12.14 -11.78
C SER A 23 -8.91 -11.13 -11.13
N LEU A 24 -9.40 -10.16 -10.35
CA LEU A 24 -8.52 -9.23 -9.61
C LEU A 24 -7.83 -9.89 -8.41
N GLN A 25 -8.45 -10.92 -7.81
CA GLN A 25 -7.83 -11.73 -6.77
C GLN A 25 -6.82 -12.73 -7.36
N GLY A 26 -7.12 -13.30 -8.53
CA GLY A 26 -6.21 -14.14 -9.30
C GLY A 26 -4.92 -13.41 -9.69
N LEU A 27 -5.01 -12.15 -10.14
CA LEU A 27 -3.82 -11.35 -10.46
C LEU A 27 -2.94 -11.07 -9.22
N ARG A 28 -3.55 -10.87 -8.04
CA ARG A 28 -2.81 -10.77 -6.77
C ARG A 28 -2.13 -12.09 -6.42
N GLY A 29 -2.79 -13.22 -6.65
CA GLY A 29 -2.20 -14.55 -6.47
C GLY A 29 -0.99 -14.77 -7.39
N VAL A 30 -1.10 -14.42 -8.68
CA VAL A 30 0.01 -14.51 -9.63
C VAL A 30 1.18 -13.61 -9.23
N ALA A 31 0.90 -12.40 -8.76
CA ALA A 31 1.92 -11.50 -8.25
C ALA A 31 2.67 -12.08 -7.06
N VAL A 32 1.95 -12.61 -6.08
CA VAL A 32 2.53 -13.28 -4.91
C VAL A 32 3.36 -14.49 -5.33
N LEU A 33 2.90 -15.29 -6.29
CA LEU A 33 3.66 -16.42 -6.82
C LEU A 33 4.96 -15.99 -7.51
N LEU A 34 4.93 -14.89 -8.27
CA LEU A 34 6.14 -14.30 -8.86
C LEU A 34 7.10 -13.77 -7.79
N VAL A 35 6.59 -13.17 -6.71
CA VAL A 35 7.41 -12.74 -5.56
C VAL A 35 8.12 -13.95 -4.93
N VAL A 36 7.38 -15.01 -4.64
CA VAL A 36 7.91 -16.23 -4.02
C VAL A 36 8.94 -16.89 -4.95
N ALA A 37 8.63 -17.02 -6.24
CA ALA A 37 9.54 -17.60 -7.22
C ALA A 37 10.86 -16.80 -7.32
N PHE A 38 10.81 -15.48 -7.43
CA PHE A 38 12.03 -14.68 -7.51
C PHE A 38 12.85 -14.71 -6.22
N HIS A 39 12.20 -14.82 -5.06
CA HIS A 39 12.90 -14.91 -3.78
C HIS A 39 13.58 -16.28 -3.56
N VAL A 40 12.93 -17.37 -4.02
CA VAL A 40 13.43 -18.74 -3.83
C VAL A 40 14.47 -19.14 -4.87
N PHE A 41 14.36 -18.64 -6.11
CA PHE A 41 15.20 -19.13 -7.23
C PHE A 41 16.33 -18.22 -7.66
N THR A 42 16.40 -16.96 -7.19
CA THR A 42 17.41 -16.01 -7.70
C THR A 42 18.34 -15.39 -6.65
N ASP A 43 18.17 -15.68 -5.35
CA ASP A 43 18.94 -15.12 -4.22
C ASP A 43 19.09 -13.59 -4.25
N ARG A 44 18.22 -12.90 -5.00
CA ARG A 44 18.16 -11.44 -5.07
C ARG A 44 16.99 -10.97 -4.23
N VAL A 45 17.19 -9.85 -3.53
CA VAL A 45 16.16 -9.19 -2.73
C VAL A 45 15.13 -8.51 -3.65
N SER A 46 14.29 -9.36 -4.23
CA SER A 46 12.96 -9.25 -4.85
C SER A 46 12.47 -7.91 -5.40
N GLY A 47 12.40 -7.80 -6.73
CA GLY A 47 11.43 -6.93 -7.43
C GLY A 47 9.96 -7.36 -7.23
N GLY A 48 9.69 -8.48 -6.56
CA GLY A 48 8.35 -8.94 -6.25
C GLY A 48 7.61 -8.06 -5.24
N VAL A 49 8.32 -7.51 -4.24
CA VAL A 49 7.73 -6.55 -3.28
C VAL A 49 7.26 -5.29 -4.02
N ASP A 50 8.08 -4.79 -4.96
CA ASP A 50 7.71 -3.66 -5.80
C ASP A 50 6.53 -3.98 -6.72
N VAL A 51 6.48 -5.17 -7.32
CA VAL A 51 5.31 -5.65 -8.09
C VAL A 51 4.05 -5.70 -7.22
N PHE A 52 4.16 -6.14 -5.96
CA PHE A 52 3.03 -6.14 -5.02
C PHE A 52 2.53 -4.73 -4.72
N PHE A 53 3.43 -3.76 -4.55
CA PHE A 53 3.05 -2.35 -4.39
C PHE A 53 2.39 -1.80 -5.65
N VAL A 54 2.98 -2.00 -6.82
CA VAL A 54 2.45 -1.55 -8.10
C VAL A 54 1.04 -2.10 -8.33
N LEU A 55 0.83 -3.39 -8.08
CA LEU A 55 -0.49 -3.99 -8.24
C LEU A 55 -1.48 -3.52 -7.18
N SER A 56 -1.04 -3.35 -5.94
CA SER A 56 -1.88 -2.79 -4.88
C SER A 56 -2.33 -1.38 -5.23
N ALA A 57 -1.40 -0.53 -5.68
CA ALA A 57 -1.65 0.83 -6.14
C ALA A 57 -2.56 0.84 -7.38
N PHE A 58 -2.32 -0.01 -8.38
CA PHE A 58 -3.15 -0.10 -9.58
C PHE A 58 -4.61 -0.47 -9.25
N LEU A 59 -4.82 -1.48 -8.41
CA LEU A 59 -6.15 -1.93 -7.99
C LEU A 59 -6.87 -0.88 -7.13
N LEU A 60 -6.11 -0.22 -6.26
CA LEU A 60 -6.60 0.90 -5.46
C LEU A 60 -7.07 2.03 -6.37
N THR A 61 -6.19 2.52 -7.24
CA THR A 61 -6.44 3.60 -8.18
C THR A 61 -7.64 3.29 -9.05
N GLY A 62 -7.73 2.09 -9.65
CA GLY A 62 -8.87 1.69 -10.46
C GLY A 62 -10.20 1.72 -9.70
N THR A 63 -10.20 1.43 -8.38
CA THR A 63 -11.40 1.50 -7.55
C THR A 63 -11.86 2.95 -7.37
N PHE A 64 -10.95 3.88 -7.13
CA PHE A 64 -11.25 5.30 -6.94
C PHE A 64 -11.57 6.02 -8.25
N VAL A 65 -10.89 5.68 -9.35
CA VAL A 65 -11.19 6.18 -10.70
C VAL A 65 -12.64 5.85 -11.08
N ARG A 66 -13.07 4.59 -10.93
CA ARG A 66 -14.46 4.19 -11.23
C ARG A 66 -15.49 4.95 -10.38
N ARG A 67 -15.20 5.22 -9.11
CA ARG A 67 -16.09 6.03 -8.26
C ARG A 67 -16.15 7.48 -8.73
N ALA A 68 -14.99 8.07 -9.03
CA ALA A 68 -14.88 9.45 -9.49
C ALA A 68 -15.63 9.66 -10.82
N GLU A 69 -15.45 8.76 -11.80
CA GLU A 69 -16.12 8.81 -13.10
C GLU A 69 -17.63 8.61 -13.00
N ALA A 70 -18.08 7.77 -12.07
CA ALA A 70 -19.50 7.58 -11.79
C ALA A 70 -20.12 8.73 -10.96
N GLY A 71 -19.36 9.79 -10.65
CA GLY A 71 -19.81 10.90 -9.81
C GLY A 71 -20.08 10.53 -8.35
N ARG A 72 -19.71 9.32 -7.92
CA ARG A 72 -20.00 8.78 -6.59
C ARG A 72 -19.04 9.33 -5.55
N PRO A 73 -19.46 9.45 -4.27
CA PRO A 73 -18.54 9.78 -3.19
C PRO A 73 -17.43 8.74 -3.10
N LEU A 74 -16.21 9.19 -2.81
CA LEU A 74 -15.04 8.31 -2.70
C LEU A 74 -15.00 7.54 -1.36
N GLU A 75 -15.76 8.01 -0.36
CA GLU A 75 -15.92 7.35 0.95
C GLU A 75 -14.58 7.02 1.63
N LEU A 76 -13.64 7.98 1.66
CA LEU A 76 -12.27 7.76 2.16
C LEU A 76 -12.23 7.16 3.57
N ARG A 77 -13.03 7.72 4.49
CA ARG A 77 -13.15 7.22 5.87
C ARG A 77 -13.56 5.74 5.90
N ALA A 78 -14.58 5.36 5.15
CA ALA A 78 -15.05 3.98 5.12
C ALA A 78 -14.03 3.05 4.48
N TYR A 79 -13.30 3.53 3.47
CA TYR A 79 -12.18 2.80 2.88
C TYR A 79 -11.06 2.56 3.91
N TRP A 80 -10.59 3.60 4.59
CA TRP A 80 -9.50 3.47 5.57
C TRP A 80 -9.88 2.62 6.76
N LEU A 81 -11.08 2.79 7.33
CA LEU A 81 -11.53 1.94 8.44
C LEU A 81 -11.51 0.46 8.05
N ARG A 82 -12.02 0.09 6.87
CA ARG A 82 -11.97 -1.30 6.39
C ARG A 82 -10.55 -1.80 6.15
N THR A 83 -9.71 -0.96 5.53
CA THR A 83 -8.34 -1.34 5.18
C THR A 83 -7.48 -1.51 6.41
N PHE A 84 -7.42 -0.51 7.29
CA PHE A 84 -6.58 -0.55 8.48
C PHE A 84 -7.10 -1.49 9.56
N SER A 85 -8.42 -1.71 9.70
CA SER A 85 -8.91 -2.76 10.62
C SER A 85 -8.45 -4.16 10.20
N ARG A 86 -8.28 -4.39 8.90
CA ARG A 86 -7.75 -5.65 8.36
C ARG A 86 -6.23 -5.79 8.53
N LEU A 87 -5.49 -4.68 8.53
CA LEU A 87 -4.03 -4.68 8.63
C LEU A 87 -3.54 -4.67 10.08
N LEU A 88 -4.15 -3.84 10.93
CA LEU A 88 -3.69 -3.59 12.29
C LEU A 88 -3.92 -4.81 13.21
N GLY A 89 -4.99 -5.58 13.02
CA GLY A 89 -5.25 -6.77 13.84
C GLY A 89 -4.13 -7.81 13.75
N PRO A 90 -3.83 -8.36 12.56
CA PRO A 90 -2.71 -9.29 12.38
C PRO A 90 -1.36 -8.69 12.75
N LEU A 91 -1.13 -7.40 12.44
CA LEU A 91 0.10 -6.72 12.79
C LEU A 91 0.28 -6.66 14.33
N ALA A 92 -0.74 -6.29 15.08
CA ALA A 92 -0.68 -6.23 16.53
C ALA A 92 -0.35 -7.59 17.14
N VAL A 93 -0.94 -8.69 16.62
CA VAL A 93 -0.62 -10.05 17.08
C VAL A 93 0.85 -10.39 16.85
N VAL A 94 1.38 -10.09 15.65
CA VAL A 94 2.79 -10.31 15.33
C VAL A 94 3.71 -9.47 16.22
N LEU A 95 3.40 -8.19 16.41
CA LEU A 95 4.20 -7.29 17.25
C LEU A 95 4.23 -7.79 18.70
N LEU A 96 3.08 -8.15 19.27
CA LEU A 96 3.02 -8.66 20.65
C LEU A 96 3.79 -9.99 20.80
N ALA A 97 3.68 -10.90 19.83
CA ALA A 97 4.40 -12.16 19.84
C ALA A 97 5.93 -11.96 19.76
N VAL A 98 6.38 -11.07 18.86
CA VAL A 98 7.81 -10.75 18.71
C VAL A 98 8.34 -10.04 19.95
N LEU A 99 7.61 -9.06 20.49
CA LEU A 99 7.97 -8.37 21.73
C LEU A 99 8.12 -9.38 22.88
N ALA A 100 7.13 -10.28 23.06
CA ALA A 100 7.19 -11.31 24.10
C ALA A 100 8.39 -12.25 23.91
N ALA A 101 8.67 -12.69 22.69
CA ALA A 101 9.80 -13.56 22.39
C ALA A 101 11.14 -12.87 22.66
N VAL A 102 11.32 -11.62 22.24
CA VAL A 102 12.58 -10.90 22.44
C VAL A 102 12.80 -10.58 23.92
N LEU A 103 11.76 -10.18 24.65
CA LEU A 103 11.85 -9.96 26.11
C LEU A 103 12.22 -11.23 26.87
N ALA A 104 11.81 -12.41 26.38
CA ALA A 104 12.11 -13.70 27.02
C ALA A 104 13.48 -14.28 26.63
N LEU A 105 13.96 -14.02 25.41
CA LEU A 105 15.10 -14.73 24.82
C LEU A 105 16.36 -13.88 24.64
N PHE A 106 16.27 -12.55 24.70
CA PHE A 106 17.39 -11.63 24.39
C PHE A 106 17.72 -10.69 25.54
N PRO A 107 18.98 -10.22 25.64
CA PRO A 107 19.41 -9.31 26.70
C PRO A 107 18.73 -7.93 26.62
N PRO A 108 18.56 -7.23 27.76
CA PRO A 108 17.92 -5.91 27.82
C PRO A 108 18.52 -4.83 26.92
N SER A 109 19.79 -4.97 26.55
CA SER A 109 20.48 -4.05 25.62
C SER A 109 19.84 -3.99 24.22
N ARG A 110 18.96 -4.93 23.87
CA ARG A 110 18.22 -4.96 22.59
C ARG A 110 16.81 -4.39 22.67
N TRP A 111 16.32 -4.05 23.86
CA TRP A 111 14.90 -3.70 24.04
C TRP A 111 14.57 -2.32 23.49
N GLU A 112 15.46 -1.34 23.65
CA GLU A 112 15.24 0.02 23.14
C GLU A 112 15.12 0.05 21.62
N GLU A 113 16.06 -0.59 20.91
CA GLU A 113 16.04 -0.82 19.46
C GLU A 113 14.72 -1.49 19.04
N LEU A 114 14.34 -2.58 19.71
CA LEU A 114 13.11 -3.30 19.43
C LEU A 114 11.85 -2.43 19.58
N PHE A 115 11.75 -1.60 20.63
CA PHE A 115 10.59 -0.74 20.84
C PHE A 115 10.48 0.34 19.76
N GLY A 116 11.61 0.91 19.34
CA GLY A 116 11.67 1.82 18.20
C GLY A 116 11.09 1.19 16.93
N HIS A 117 11.53 -0.03 16.61
CA HIS A 117 10.98 -0.78 15.48
C HIS A 117 9.52 -1.17 15.65
N ALA A 118 9.06 -1.55 16.85
CA ALA A 118 7.66 -1.90 17.08
C ALA A 118 6.74 -0.69 16.84
N TRP A 119 7.15 0.50 17.29
CA TRP A 119 6.45 1.74 16.98
C TRP A 119 6.50 2.10 15.50
N GLY A 120 7.68 1.96 14.88
CA GLY A 120 7.86 2.13 13.45
C GLY A 120 6.89 1.26 12.64
N SER A 121 6.79 -0.02 12.98
CA SER A 121 5.86 -0.98 12.36
C SER A 121 4.41 -0.57 12.57
N LEU A 122 4.01 -0.28 13.82
CA LEU A 122 2.63 0.02 14.19
C LEU A 122 2.12 1.31 13.52
N LEU A 123 2.98 2.33 13.42
CA LEU A 123 2.67 3.61 12.81
C LEU A 123 2.85 3.61 11.29
N HIS A 124 3.20 2.46 10.69
CA HIS A 124 3.50 2.33 9.26
C HIS A 124 4.63 3.28 8.79
N VAL A 125 5.66 3.47 9.61
CA VAL A 125 6.88 4.27 9.30
C VAL A 125 8.17 3.48 9.47
N GLN A 126 8.11 2.14 9.60
CA GLN A 126 9.29 1.28 9.81
C GLN A 126 10.34 1.44 8.72
N ASN A 127 9.92 1.70 7.48
CA ASN A 127 10.85 1.91 6.39
C ASN A 127 11.70 3.17 6.59
N TRP A 128 11.17 4.24 7.19
CA TRP A 128 11.97 5.42 7.53
C TRP A 128 12.87 5.19 8.73
N VAL A 129 12.43 4.39 9.71
CA VAL A 129 13.29 3.95 10.83
C VAL A 129 14.52 3.22 10.28
N LEU A 130 14.31 2.23 9.41
CA LEU A 130 15.39 1.49 8.77
C LEU A 130 16.23 2.33 7.80
N ALA A 131 15.63 3.31 7.11
CA ALA A 131 16.37 4.23 6.25
C ALA A 131 17.36 5.09 7.06
N ALA A 132 16.92 5.58 8.23
CA ALA A 132 17.78 6.36 9.13
C ALA A 132 18.92 5.51 9.70
N GLU A 133 18.61 4.29 10.15
CA GLU A 133 19.62 3.36 10.67
C GLU A 133 20.59 2.86 9.59
N ALA A 134 20.14 2.71 8.34
CA ALA A 134 21.02 2.35 7.22
C ALA A 134 22.07 3.43 6.93
N VAL A 135 21.74 4.70 7.17
CA VAL A 135 22.71 5.81 7.06
C VAL A 135 23.70 5.77 8.23
N ASP A 136 23.22 5.51 9.45
CA ASP A 136 24.09 5.38 10.64
C ASP A 136 24.99 4.12 10.62
N TYR A 137 24.62 3.08 9.87
CA TYR A 137 25.43 1.87 9.69
C TYR A 137 26.80 2.17 9.08
N TYR A 138 26.84 3.03 8.05
CA TYR A 138 28.09 3.47 7.43
C TYR A 138 28.91 4.42 8.33
N ALA A 139 28.26 5.04 9.33
CA ALA A 139 28.92 5.87 10.33
C ALA A 139 29.51 5.06 11.53
N GLY A 140 29.37 3.72 11.53
CA GLY A 140 30.04 2.83 12.49
C GLY A 140 29.14 2.07 13.47
N GLY A 141 27.81 2.19 13.37
CA GLY A 141 26.84 1.48 14.21
C GLY A 141 26.31 0.21 13.54
N GLY A 142 26.86 -0.96 13.87
CA GLY A 142 26.40 -2.23 13.30
C GLY A 142 24.96 -2.57 13.67
N ALA A 143 24.00 -2.33 12.75
CA ALA A 143 22.64 -2.80 12.87
C ALA A 143 22.60 -4.32 12.70
N ALA A 144 22.19 -5.03 13.76
CA ALA A 144 21.76 -6.41 13.60
C ALA A 144 20.40 -6.39 12.91
N SER A 145 20.14 -7.32 12.00
CA SER A 145 18.81 -7.51 11.42
C SER A 145 17.77 -7.68 12.53
N THR A 146 16.92 -6.67 12.75
CA THR A 146 15.85 -6.75 13.74
C THR A 146 14.77 -7.74 13.28
N PRO A 147 14.15 -8.51 14.19
CA PRO A 147 13.03 -9.40 13.86
C PRO A 147 11.85 -8.68 13.17
N LEU A 148 11.75 -7.36 13.35
CA LEU A 148 10.68 -6.53 12.76
C LEU A 148 11.06 -5.90 11.42
N GLN A 149 12.25 -6.14 10.89
CA GLN A 149 12.75 -5.51 9.66
C GLN A 149 11.77 -5.70 8.51
N HIS A 150 11.23 -6.91 8.33
CA HIS A 150 10.30 -7.27 7.25
C HIS A 150 9.01 -6.42 7.19
N THR A 151 8.64 -5.76 8.29
CA THR A 151 7.45 -4.88 8.34
C THR A 151 7.64 -3.54 7.62
N TRP A 152 8.84 -3.24 7.13
CA TRP A 152 9.11 -2.06 6.29
C TRP A 152 8.20 -2.00 5.06
N SER A 153 7.99 -3.15 4.42
CA SER A 153 7.16 -3.24 3.21
C SER A 153 5.68 -3.01 3.52
N LEU A 154 5.21 -3.51 4.67
CA LEU A 154 3.86 -3.26 5.18
C LEU A 154 3.66 -1.77 5.54
N SER A 155 4.70 -1.11 6.06
CA SER A 155 4.69 0.33 6.36
C SER A 155 4.50 1.14 5.09
N LEU A 156 5.32 0.87 4.06
CA LEU A 156 5.20 1.53 2.77
C LEU A 156 3.84 1.30 2.11
N GLN A 157 3.31 0.07 2.17
CA GLN A 157 1.94 -0.21 1.70
C GLN A 157 0.88 0.59 2.48
N GLY A 158 1.01 0.71 3.80
CA GLY A 158 0.14 1.54 4.63
C GLY A 158 0.14 3.00 4.20
N GLN A 159 1.32 3.55 3.91
CA GLN A 159 1.47 4.91 3.39
C GLN A 159 0.75 5.08 2.04
N VAL A 160 0.93 4.15 1.10
CA VAL A 160 0.22 4.17 -0.20
C VAL A 160 -1.30 4.13 0.00
N PHE A 161 -1.79 3.27 0.90
CA PHE A 161 -3.23 3.19 1.20
C PHE A 161 -3.78 4.46 1.86
N LEU A 162 -2.94 5.25 2.52
CA LEU A 162 -3.34 6.53 3.08
C LEU A 162 -3.30 7.65 2.04
N VAL A 163 -2.20 7.78 1.29
CA VAL A 163 -1.90 8.92 0.43
C VAL A 163 -2.62 8.86 -0.92
N TRP A 164 -2.68 7.71 -1.61
CA TRP A 164 -3.31 7.62 -2.93
C TRP A 164 -4.79 8.01 -2.95
N PRO A 165 -5.63 7.60 -1.99
CA PRO A 165 -7.02 8.04 -1.96
C PRO A 165 -7.17 9.55 -1.78
N LEU A 166 -6.26 10.21 -1.04
CA LEU A 166 -6.23 11.67 -0.89
C LEU A 166 -5.88 12.35 -2.21
N LEU A 167 -4.85 11.87 -2.90
CA LEU A 167 -4.46 12.41 -4.20
C LEU A 167 -5.60 12.29 -5.22
N LEU A 168 -6.22 11.11 -5.30
CA LEU A 168 -7.35 10.87 -6.20
C LEU A 168 -8.57 11.72 -5.84
N ALA A 169 -8.81 11.98 -4.55
CA ALA A 169 -9.84 12.91 -4.10
C ALA A 169 -9.54 14.35 -4.53
N GLY A 170 -8.29 14.79 -4.38
CA GLY A 170 -7.81 16.08 -4.87
C GLY A 170 -7.96 16.20 -6.39
N THR A 171 -7.60 15.16 -7.15
CA THR A 171 -7.80 15.11 -8.60
C THR A 171 -9.27 15.18 -8.99
N ALA A 172 -10.15 14.46 -8.28
CA ALA A 172 -11.59 14.49 -8.53
C ALA A 172 -12.17 15.88 -8.24
N TRP A 173 -11.71 16.54 -7.18
CA TRP A 173 -12.09 17.92 -6.87
C TRP A 173 -11.60 18.90 -7.94
N ALA A 174 -10.34 18.80 -8.36
CA ALA A 174 -9.76 19.64 -9.42
C ALA A 174 -10.47 19.45 -10.77
N SER A 175 -10.83 18.22 -11.12
CA SER A 175 -11.61 17.91 -12.32
C SER A 175 -12.97 18.62 -12.32
N ARG A 176 -13.68 18.61 -11.18
CA ARG A 176 -14.96 19.33 -11.02
C ARG A 176 -14.81 20.85 -11.09
N ARG A 177 -13.69 21.40 -10.62
CA ARG A 177 -13.43 22.85 -10.62
C ARG A 177 -12.99 23.40 -11.97
N THR A 178 -12.20 22.63 -12.71
CA THR A 178 -11.57 23.08 -13.96
C THR A 178 -12.33 22.63 -15.21
N GLY A 179 -13.24 21.65 -15.09
CA GLY A 179 -13.90 21.01 -16.22
C GLY A 179 -13.00 20.06 -17.02
N LEU A 180 -11.73 19.91 -16.63
CA LEU A 180 -10.81 18.98 -17.28
C LEU A 180 -11.15 17.53 -16.94
N PRO A 181 -10.99 16.58 -17.88
CA PRO A 181 -11.33 15.19 -17.65
C PRO A 181 -10.42 14.57 -16.58
N PHE A 182 -11.03 13.90 -15.60
CA PHE A 182 -10.35 13.27 -14.45
C PHE A 182 -9.12 12.46 -14.85
N ARG A 183 -9.23 11.63 -15.91
CA ARG A 183 -8.12 10.79 -16.38
C ARG A 183 -6.89 11.59 -16.81
N ARG A 184 -7.06 12.76 -17.44
CA ARG A 184 -5.92 13.60 -17.85
C ARG A 184 -5.22 14.18 -16.63
N LEU A 185 -5.99 14.68 -15.66
CA LEU A 185 -5.44 15.23 -14.42
C LEU A 185 -4.75 14.14 -13.58
N ALA A 186 -5.35 12.95 -13.50
CA ALA A 186 -4.75 11.81 -12.80
C ALA A 186 -3.44 11.38 -13.50
N ALA A 187 -3.45 11.23 -14.82
CA ALA A 187 -2.25 10.87 -15.59
C ALA A 187 -1.14 11.91 -15.43
N ALA A 188 -1.47 13.21 -15.46
CA ALA A 188 -0.50 14.27 -15.22
C ALA A 188 0.07 14.22 -13.80
N LEU A 189 -0.78 14.05 -12.78
CA LEU A 189 -0.36 13.97 -11.38
C LEU A 189 0.55 12.75 -11.14
N PHE A 190 0.10 11.55 -11.51
CA PHE A 190 0.88 10.33 -11.29
C PHE A 190 2.12 10.27 -12.19
N GLY A 191 2.07 10.84 -13.40
CA GLY A 191 3.24 10.98 -14.27
C GLY A 191 4.29 11.91 -13.67
N ALA A 192 3.88 13.04 -13.08
CA ALA A 192 4.78 13.96 -12.39
C ALA A 192 5.38 13.32 -11.13
N LEU A 193 4.58 12.61 -10.33
CA LEU A 193 5.05 11.88 -9.16
C LEU A 193 6.07 10.80 -9.54
N PHE A 194 5.77 10.01 -10.58
CA PHE A 194 6.70 9.01 -11.10
C PHE A 194 8.02 9.63 -11.56
N ALA A 195 7.98 10.73 -12.32
CA ALA A 195 9.20 11.40 -12.79
C ALA A 195 10.04 11.98 -11.64
N ALA A 196 9.39 12.59 -10.64
CA ALA A 196 10.03 13.11 -9.45
C ALA A 196 10.66 11.98 -8.62
N SER A 197 9.92 10.90 -8.40
CA SER A 197 10.37 9.70 -7.69
C SER A 197 11.52 9.01 -8.42
N LEU A 198 11.47 8.87 -9.74
CA LEU A 198 12.55 8.30 -10.54
C LEU A 198 13.84 9.14 -10.44
N THR A 199 13.69 10.47 -10.48
CA THR A 199 14.83 11.39 -10.36
C THR A 199 15.42 11.33 -8.96
N TRP A 200 14.56 11.30 -7.94
CA TRP A 200 14.98 11.14 -6.55
C TRP A 200 15.65 9.79 -6.31
N SER A 201 15.09 8.70 -6.85
CA SER A 201 15.65 7.35 -6.78
C SER A 201 17.05 7.29 -7.39
N ALA A 202 17.23 7.89 -8.58
CA ALA A 202 18.54 7.95 -9.23
C ALA A 202 19.56 8.77 -8.40
N ALA A 203 19.15 9.92 -7.85
CA ALA A 203 20.02 10.77 -7.06
C ALA A 203 20.38 10.15 -5.70
N SER A 204 19.38 9.63 -4.98
CA SER A 204 19.55 9.02 -3.65
C SER A 204 20.33 7.72 -3.71
N THR A 205 20.10 6.87 -4.72
CA THR A 205 20.86 5.62 -4.90
C THR A 205 22.33 5.90 -5.20
N ALA A 206 22.64 6.99 -5.90
CA ALA A 206 24.03 7.38 -6.17
C ALA A 206 24.76 7.89 -4.91
N ALA A 207 24.02 8.48 -3.96
CA ALA A 207 24.58 8.97 -2.71
C ALA A 207 24.65 7.88 -1.63
N GLU A 208 23.53 7.17 -1.37
CA GLU A 208 23.37 6.24 -0.25
C GLU A 208 22.45 5.05 -0.64
N PRO A 209 23.00 3.99 -1.27
CA PRO A 209 22.20 2.89 -1.81
C PRO A 209 21.31 2.16 -0.79
N GLN A 210 21.76 2.00 0.45
CA GLN A 210 20.99 1.28 1.48
C GLN A 210 19.86 2.11 2.08
N GLY A 211 20.09 3.41 2.32
CA GLY A 211 19.02 4.33 2.74
C GLY A 211 17.95 4.49 1.67
N ALA A 212 18.38 4.66 0.41
CA ALA A 212 17.49 4.72 -0.75
C ALA A 212 16.62 3.45 -0.90
N TYR A 213 17.13 2.29 -0.46
CA TYR A 213 16.36 1.04 -0.48
C TYR A 213 15.11 1.11 0.41
N PHE A 214 15.11 1.83 1.53
CA PHE A 214 13.91 1.93 2.40
C PHE A 214 13.12 3.23 2.21
N ASP A 215 13.62 4.15 1.39
CA ASP A 215 12.98 5.44 1.16
C ASP A 215 11.68 5.30 0.33
N SER A 216 10.59 5.87 0.85
CA SER A 216 9.30 5.95 0.16
C SER A 216 9.39 6.78 -1.11
N PHE A 217 10.16 7.87 -1.11
CA PHE A 217 10.24 8.79 -2.24
C PHE A 217 10.98 8.20 -3.44
N ALA A 218 11.82 7.19 -3.22
CA ALA A 218 12.53 6.47 -4.27
C ALA A 218 11.70 5.32 -4.88
N ARG A 219 10.48 5.08 -4.38
CA ARG A 219 9.68 3.87 -4.65
C ARG A 219 8.24 4.11 -5.11
N VAL A 220 7.81 5.36 -5.25
CA VAL A 220 6.39 5.74 -5.48
C VAL A 220 6.13 6.26 -6.88
#